data_AF-A0A261QMI5-F1
#
_entry.id   AF-A0A261QMI5-F1
#
_cell.length_a   1.000
_cell.length_b   1.000
_cell.length_c   1.000
_cell.angle_alpha   90.00
_cell.angle_beta   90.00
_cell.angle_gamma   90.00
#
_symmetry.space_group_name_H-M   'P 1'
#
loop_
_entity.id
_entity.type
_entity.pdbx_description
1 polymer ?
#
loop_
_entity_poly.entity_id
_entity_poly.type
_entity_poly.pdbx_seq_one_letter_code
_entity_poly.pdbx_strand_id
1 'polypeptide(L)'
;MALTLEKPQFVNADAQAITREMITAYEAASGKTLWPAQAERLLIDLFAYRETLVLSAIQSAAEQNLVAFARAPMLDYLAELVGVYRLPAQPATTPSEGGSDAEDDAHLRHRIRLAPASFSTAGSREAYRFHAMSAHPGICDVAVTRPKPGTVNLYPLLTSGLPDKTILSLVTALCSEERVRPLNDTVQVLAPEKVDY
;
A
#
# COMPACT_ATOMS: atom_id res chain seq x y z
N MET A 1 -3.05 1.14 -15.23
CA MET A 1 -1.61 1.26 -14.91
C MET A 1 -1.49 2.07 -13.63
N ALA A 2 -1.04 1.47 -12.54
CA ALA A 2 -0.60 2.25 -11.39
C ALA A 2 0.69 2.96 -11.79
N LEU A 3 0.70 4.30 -11.80
CA LEU A 3 1.94 5.05 -11.96
C LEU A 3 2.90 4.65 -10.83
N THR A 4 4.08 4.12 -11.19
CA THR A 4 5.18 3.96 -10.24
C THR A 4 5.72 5.36 -9.97
N LEU A 5 5.21 6.00 -8.91
CA LEU A 5 5.68 7.30 -8.46
C LEU A 5 7.10 7.17 -7.92
N GLU A 6 7.98 8.07 -8.33
CA GLU A 6 9.28 8.21 -7.71
C GLU A 6 9.15 8.69 -6.27
N LYS A 7 10.15 8.39 -5.44
CA LYS A 7 10.15 8.82 -4.05
C LYS A 7 10.27 10.35 -4.00
N PRO A 8 9.31 11.04 -3.35
CA PRO A 8 9.39 12.49 -3.22
C PRO A 8 10.51 12.89 -2.26
N GLN A 9 11.21 13.97 -2.58
CA GLN A 9 12.20 14.58 -1.69
C GLN A 9 11.56 15.75 -0.95
N PHE A 10 11.34 15.60 0.36
CA PHE A 10 10.76 16.65 1.22
C PHE A 10 11.83 17.56 1.78
N VAL A 11 12.98 17.00 2.15
CA VAL A 11 14.13 17.72 2.70
C VAL A 11 15.41 17.29 2.01
N ASN A 12 16.35 18.20 1.85
CA ASN A 12 17.66 17.87 1.31
C ASN A 12 18.57 17.31 2.41
N ALA A 13 18.84 16.02 2.37
CA ALA A 13 19.75 15.34 3.30
C ALA A 13 21.12 15.05 2.67
N ASP A 14 21.53 15.77 1.62
CA ASP A 14 22.87 15.63 1.04
C ASP A 14 23.94 16.19 1.99
N ALA A 15 24.73 15.28 2.57
CA ALA A 15 25.82 15.59 3.48
C ALA A 15 26.84 16.58 2.90
N GLN A 16 27.14 16.49 1.61
CA GLN A 16 28.12 17.38 0.99
C GLN A 16 27.58 18.80 0.84
N ALA A 17 26.31 18.94 0.48
CA ALA A 17 25.65 20.23 0.39
C ALA A 17 25.62 20.93 1.76
N ILE A 18 25.18 20.21 2.80
CA ILE A 18 25.10 20.72 4.19
C ILE A 18 26.49 21.14 4.68
N THR A 19 27.51 20.30 4.47
CA THR A 19 28.88 20.61 4.90
C THR A 19 29.41 21.86 4.21
N ARG A 20 29.18 22.01 2.89
CA ARG A 20 29.61 23.19 2.12
C ARG A 20 28.90 24.46 2.60
N GLU A 21 27.60 24.37 2.89
CA GLU A 21 26.82 25.47 3.43
C GLU A 21 27.38 25.93 4.79
N MET A 22 27.62 25.00 5.71
CA MET A 22 28.17 25.30 7.03
C MET A 22 29.57 25.93 6.97
N ILE A 23 30.45 25.43 6.09
CA ILE A 23 31.77 26.01 5.87
C ILE A 23 31.61 27.45 5.37
N THR A 24 30.78 27.65 4.36
CA THR A 24 30.55 28.98 3.75
C THR A 24 30.03 29.97 4.80
N ALA A 25 29.09 29.54 5.65
CA ALA A 25 28.54 30.34 6.73
C ALA A 25 29.61 30.70 7.79
N TYR A 26 30.47 29.73 8.17
CA TYR A 26 31.55 29.99 9.11
C TYR A 26 32.61 30.94 8.55
N GLU A 27 33.03 30.74 7.29
CA GLU A 27 34.04 31.59 6.64
C GLU A 27 33.52 33.03 6.51
N ALA A 28 32.24 33.21 6.16
CA ALA A 28 31.59 34.51 6.08
C ALA A 28 31.52 35.21 7.45
N ALA A 29 31.23 34.48 8.54
CA ALA A 29 31.10 35.05 9.87
C ALA A 29 32.45 35.35 10.54
N SER A 30 33.46 34.50 10.33
CA SER A 30 34.78 34.62 10.95
C SER A 30 35.78 35.45 10.14
N GLY A 31 35.52 35.63 8.84
CA GLY A 31 36.47 36.22 7.89
C GLY A 31 37.71 35.38 7.62
N LYS A 32 37.72 34.10 8.04
CA LYS A 32 38.84 33.16 7.89
C LYS A 32 38.50 32.07 6.90
N THR A 33 39.50 31.63 6.13
CA THR A 33 39.39 30.42 5.28
C THR A 33 39.68 29.16 6.11
N LEU A 34 38.81 28.16 5.99
CA LEU A 34 38.89 26.90 6.73
C LEU A 34 39.63 25.83 5.94
N TRP A 35 40.63 25.21 6.58
CA TRP A 35 41.37 24.08 6.00
C TRP A 35 40.97 22.74 6.64
N PRO A 36 41.07 21.61 5.93
CA PRO A 36 40.60 20.30 6.42
C PRO A 36 41.15 19.83 7.78
N ALA A 37 42.39 20.19 8.13
CA ALA A 37 43.06 19.69 9.34
C ALA A 37 42.82 20.55 10.60
N GLN A 38 41.96 21.57 10.51
CA GLN A 38 41.68 22.48 11.63
C GLN A 38 40.60 21.91 12.56
N ALA A 39 40.69 22.22 13.85
CA ALA A 39 39.74 21.73 14.86
C ALA A 39 38.31 22.22 14.58
N GLU A 40 38.18 23.46 14.09
CA GLU A 40 36.92 24.06 13.71
C GLU A 40 36.26 23.30 12.55
N ARG A 41 37.06 22.83 11.59
CA ARG A 41 36.55 22.01 10.49
C ARG A 41 36.03 20.66 10.97
N LEU A 42 36.76 20.00 11.86
CA LEU A 42 36.32 18.73 12.46
C LEU A 42 35.00 18.89 13.23
N LEU A 43 34.82 20.01 13.95
CA LEU A 43 33.57 20.33 14.63
C LEU A 43 32.42 20.56 13.64
N ILE A 44 32.66 21.29 12.55
CA ILE A 44 31.65 21.50 11.49
C ILE A 44 31.25 20.15 10.87
N ASP A 45 32.21 19.28 10.55
CA ASP A 45 31.92 17.97 9.97
C ASP A 45 31.08 17.10 10.94
N LEU A 46 31.33 17.18 12.25
CA LEU A 46 30.51 16.53 13.28
C LEU A 46 29.07 17.07 13.29
N PHE A 47 28.89 18.39 13.24
CA PHE A 47 27.55 19.00 13.19
C PHE A 47 26.81 18.66 11.91
N ALA A 48 27.47 18.77 10.75
CA ALA A 48 26.90 18.43 9.45
C ALA A 48 26.46 16.95 9.40
N TYR A 49 27.26 16.04 9.97
CA TYR A 49 26.87 14.64 10.09
C TYR A 49 25.61 14.45 10.95
N ARG A 50 25.54 15.10 12.11
CA ARG A 50 24.37 15.02 13.00
C ARG A 50 23.12 15.62 12.34
N GLU A 51 23.26 16.73 11.62
CA GLU A 51 22.16 17.35 10.88
C GLU A 51 21.67 16.46 9.74
N THR A 52 22.59 15.87 8.97
CA THR A 52 22.25 14.91 7.90
C THR A 52 21.42 13.75 8.44
N LEU A 53 21.76 13.21 9.62
CA LEU A 53 20.98 12.14 10.25
C LEU A 53 19.56 12.61 10.63
N VAL A 54 19.42 13.82 11.16
CA VAL A 54 18.11 14.38 11.52
C VAL A 54 17.25 14.62 10.28
N LEU A 55 17.82 15.19 9.21
CA LEU A 55 17.11 15.42 7.96
C LEU A 55 16.73 14.10 7.28
N SER A 56 17.60 13.10 7.32
CA SER A 56 17.28 11.74 6.83
C SER A 56 16.12 11.12 7.63
N ALA A 57 16.08 11.33 8.95
CA ALA A 57 14.98 10.88 9.79
C ALA A 57 13.66 11.59 9.46
N ILE A 58 13.70 12.91 9.22
CA ILE A 58 12.54 13.70 8.80
C ILE A 58 12.02 13.23 7.43
N GLN A 59 12.91 13.03 6.45
CA GLN A 59 12.55 12.50 5.14
C GLN A 59 11.88 11.13 5.27
N SER A 60 12.47 10.22 6.05
CA SER A 60 11.89 8.88 6.30
C SER A 60 10.51 8.99 6.96
N ALA A 61 10.35 9.85 7.97
CA ALA A 61 9.06 10.08 8.63
C ALA A 61 8.00 10.64 7.66
N ALA A 62 8.37 11.57 6.79
CA ALA A 62 7.48 12.11 5.78
C ALA A 62 7.06 11.03 4.75
N GLU A 63 7.97 10.14 4.34
CA GLU A 63 7.64 9.00 3.47
C GLU A 63 6.62 8.06 4.10
N GLN A 64 6.66 7.87 5.43
CA GLN A 64 5.70 7.01 6.14
C GLN A 64 4.27 7.57 6.16
N ASN A 65 4.08 8.85 5.81
CA ASN A 65 2.74 9.45 5.68
C ASN A 65 2.12 9.23 4.29
N LEU A 66 2.87 8.65 3.35
CA LEU A 66 2.39 8.38 2.00
C LEU A 66 2.07 6.89 1.83
N VAL A 67 0.82 6.55 1.52
CA VAL A 67 0.37 5.15 1.32
C VAL A 67 1.29 4.36 0.37
N ALA A 68 1.82 5.01 -0.66
CA ALA A 68 2.71 4.36 -1.64
C ALA A 68 4.04 3.86 -1.03
N PHE A 69 4.54 4.51 0.02
CA PHE A 69 5.89 4.26 0.58
C PHE A 69 5.86 3.84 2.07
N ALA A 70 4.74 4.06 2.75
CA ALA A 70 4.52 3.66 4.12
C ALA A 70 4.69 2.15 4.29
N ARG A 71 5.25 1.75 5.42
CA ARG A 71 5.45 0.36 5.86
C ARG A 71 4.70 0.14 7.17
N ALA A 72 4.49 -1.11 7.56
CA ALA A 72 3.93 -1.42 8.87
C ALA A 72 4.78 -0.80 10.01
N PRO A 73 4.16 -0.21 11.06
CA PRO A 73 2.72 -0.11 11.32
C PRO A 73 2.04 1.15 10.74
N MET A 74 2.79 2.08 10.13
CA MET A 74 2.23 3.35 9.62
C MET A 74 1.23 3.14 8.49
N LEU A 75 1.46 2.15 7.63
CA LEU A 75 0.51 1.79 6.58
C LEU A 75 -0.86 1.37 7.16
N ASP A 76 -0.88 0.67 8.30
CA ASP A 76 -2.11 0.24 8.95
C ASP A 76 -2.90 1.42 9.52
N TYR A 77 -2.23 2.41 10.13
CA TYR A 77 -2.87 3.66 10.55
C TYR A 77 -3.45 4.46 9.38
N LEU A 78 -2.75 4.49 8.24
CA LEU A 78 -3.28 5.13 7.02
C LEU A 78 -4.47 4.35 6.44
N ALA A 79 -4.47 3.02 6.56
CA ALA A 79 -5.58 2.18 6.14
C ALA A 79 -6.85 2.42 6.98
N GLU A 80 -6.68 2.62 8.29
CA GLU A 80 -7.77 2.92 9.22
C GLU A 80 -8.55 4.19 8.83
N LEU A 81 -7.86 5.21 8.28
CA LEU A 81 -8.50 6.45 7.81
C LEU A 81 -9.55 6.23 6.71
N VAL A 82 -9.41 5.15 5.94
CA VAL A 82 -10.37 4.75 4.89
C VAL A 82 -11.19 3.52 5.28
N GLY A 83 -11.16 3.12 6.55
CA GLY A 83 -11.91 1.98 7.08
C GLY A 83 -11.41 0.62 6.60
N VAL A 84 -10.15 0.52 6.16
CA VAL A 84 -9.52 -0.74 5.73
C VAL A 84 -8.64 -1.27 6.84
N TYR A 85 -8.84 -2.54 7.19
CA TYR A 85 -8.04 -3.24 8.18
C TYR A 85 -7.30 -4.41 7.54
N ARG A 86 -6.13 -4.72 8.09
CA ARG A 86 -5.31 -5.84 7.64
C ARG A 86 -6.01 -7.16 7.90
N LEU A 87 -6.09 -8.01 6.88
CA LEU A 87 -6.70 -9.33 6.98
C LEU A 87 -5.76 -10.27 7.75
N PRO A 88 -6.27 -10.97 8.77
CA PRO A 88 -5.47 -11.94 9.51
C PRO A 88 -5.18 -13.17 8.64
N ALA A 89 -4.15 -13.91 9.02
CA ALA A 89 -3.87 -15.22 8.43
C ALA A 89 -5.10 -16.14 8.54
N GLN A 90 -5.35 -16.91 7.49
CA GLN A 90 -6.47 -17.84 7.41
C GLN A 90 -5.96 -19.28 7.56
N PRO A 91 -6.54 -20.07 8.47
CA PRO A 91 -6.16 -21.48 8.61
C PRO A 91 -6.58 -22.26 7.37
N ALA A 92 -5.76 -23.25 7.00
CA ALA A 92 -6.09 -24.12 5.88
C ALA A 92 -7.32 -24.98 6.19
N THR A 93 -8.23 -25.09 5.21
CA THR A 93 -9.43 -25.93 5.32
C THR A 93 -9.13 -27.40 5.02
N THR A 94 -8.09 -27.65 4.21
CA THR A 94 -7.53 -28.99 3.96
C THR A 94 -6.00 -28.89 3.97
N PRO A 95 -5.23 -30.00 3.95
CA PRO A 95 -3.76 -29.95 3.99
C PRO A 95 -3.10 -29.12 2.87
N SER A 96 -3.83 -28.77 1.81
CA SER A 96 -3.28 -28.04 0.66
C SER A 96 -4.15 -26.87 0.19
N GLU A 97 -5.29 -26.59 0.84
CA GLU A 97 -6.31 -25.66 0.33
C GLU A 97 -6.86 -24.73 1.41
N GLY A 98 -7.31 -23.54 0.99
CA GLY A 98 -7.99 -22.54 1.84
C GLY A 98 -7.11 -21.80 2.85
N GLY A 99 -5.83 -22.15 3.00
CA GLY A 99 -4.91 -21.47 3.91
C GLY A 99 -4.26 -20.26 3.27
N SER A 100 -4.01 -19.22 4.06
CA SER A 100 -3.25 -18.05 3.63
C SER A 100 -2.51 -17.42 4.79
N ASP A 101 -1.30 -16.92 4.50
CA ASP A 101 -0.59 -16.05 5.42
C ASP A 101 -1.36 -14.74 5.62
N ALA A 102 -0.93 -13.97 6.63
CA ALA A 102 -1.46 -12.65 6.88
C ALA A 102 -1.22 -11.75 5.65
N GLU A 103 -2.15 -10.81 5.43
CA GLU A 103 -2.07 -9.88 4.31
C GLU A 103 -0.76 -9.07 4.31
N ASP A 104 -0.11 -9.03 3.16
CA ASP A 104 1.12 -8.27 2.96
C ASP A 104 0.85 -6.76 2.74
N ASP A 105 1.91 -5.95 2.83
CA ASP A 105 1.79 -4.49 2.64
C ASP A 105 1.41 -4.11 1.20
N ALA A 106 1.71 -4.94 0.20
CA ALA A 106 1.42 -4.63 -1.20
C ALA A 106 -0.07 -4.75 -1.49
N HIS A 107 -0.67 -5.85 -1.02
CA HIS A 107 -2.09 -6.14 -1.08
C HIS A 107 -2.89 -5.14 -0.24
N LEU A 108 -2.44 -4.83 0.99
CA LEU A 108 -3.08 -3.79 1.82
C LEU A 108 -3.09 -2.43 1.12
N ARG A 109 -1.96 -1.99 0.52
CA ARG A 109 -1.91 -0.74 -0.27
C ARG A 109 -2.89 -0.76 -1.44
N HIS A 110 -3.06 -1.91 -2.09
CA HIS A 110 -4.01 -2.03 -3.20
C HIS A 110 -5.45 -1.83 -2.71
N ARG A 111 -5.83 -2.48 -1.60
CA ARG A 111 -7.16 -2.31 -0.99
C ARG A 111 -7.39 -0.88 -0.51
N ILE A 112 -6.40 -0.21 0.08
CA ILE A 112 -6.51 1.22 0.46
C ILE A 112 -6.84 2.10 -0.76
N ARG A 113 -6.20 1.85 -1.92
CA ARG A 113 -6.48 2.60 -3.15
C ARG A 113 -7.86 2.31 -3.72
N LEU A 114 -8.36 1.09 -3.56
CA LEU A 114 -9.70 0.70 -3.99
C LEU A 114 -10.79 1.13 -3.01
N ALA A 115 -10.46 1.38 -1.74
CA ALA A 115 -11.43 1.72 -0.69
C ALA A 115 -12.39 2.86 -1.04
N PRO A 116 -11.97 3.95 -1.71
CA PRO A 116 -12.89 5.00 -2.13
C PRO A 116 -14.03 4.51 -3.02
N ALA A 117 -13.82 3.45 -3.80
CA ALA A 117 -14.86 2.87 -4.66
C ALA A 117 -15.96 2.17 -3.85
N SER A 118 -15.67 1.71 -2.63
CA SER A 118 -16.63 1.03 -1.75
C SER A 118 -17.77 1.95 -1.28
N PHE A 119 -17.55 3.27 -1.24
CA PHE A 119 -18.58 4.25 -0.89
C PHE A 119 -19.61 4.46 -2.01
N SER A 120 -19.44 3.79 -3.16
CA SER A 120 -20.37 3.88 -4.29
C SER A 120 -21.67 3.12 -4.00
N THR A 121 -22.78 3.84 -3.90
CA THR A 121 -24.11 3.24 -3.73
C THR A 121 -24.63 2.54 -4.99
N ALA A 122 -24.12 2.92 -6.17
CA ALA A 122 -24.58 2.41 -7.46
C ALA A 122 -23.87 1.13 -7.93
N GLY A 123 -23.02 0.52 -7.08
CA GLY A 123 -22.34 -0.76 -7.37
C GLY A 123 -21.41 -0.69 -8.58
N SER A 124 -20.44 0.23 -8.53
CA SER A 124 -19.42 0.30 -9.58
C SER A 124 -18.59 -0.99 -9.66
N ARG A 125 -17.92 -1.20 -10.81
CA ARG A 125 -17.02 -2.35 -11.01
C ARG A 125 -15.96 -2.44 -9.90
N GLU A 126 -15.38 -1.30 -9.54
CA GLU A 126 -14.34 -1.23 -8.51
C GLU A 126 -14.89 -1.44 -7.09
N ALA A 127 -16.17 -1.12 -6.83
CA ALA A 127 -16.80 -1.40 -5.54
C ALA A 127 -16.87 -2.91 -5.30
N TYR A 128 -17.38 -3.66 -6.28
CA TYR A 128 -17.42 -5.12 -6.21
C TYR A 128 -16.03 -5.74 -6.10
N ARG A 129 -15.05 -5.19 -6.83
CA ARG A 129 -13.65 -5.62 -6.72
C ARG A 129 -13.13 -5.43 -5.30
N PHE A 130 -13.33 -4.27 -4.69
CA PHE A 130 -12.91 -3.98 -3.31
C PHE A 130 -13.52 -4.96 -2.29
N HIS A 131 -14.84 -5.17 -2.36
CA HIS A 131 -15.51 -6.09 -1.44
C HIS A 131 -15.03 -7.53 -1.62
N ALA A 132 -14.90 -7.99 -2.87
CA ALA A 132 -14.41 -9.32 -3.17
C ALA A 132 -12.96 -9.54 -2.71
N MET A 133 -12.06 -8.57 -2.92
CA MET A 133 -10.68 -8.63 -2.42
C MET A 133 -10.59 -8.60 -0.89
N SER A 134 -11.58 -8.03 -0.21
CA SER A 134 -11.62 -7.98 1.26
C SER A 134 -12.10 -9.29 1.90
N ALA A 135 -12.58 -10.26 1.11
CA ALA A 135 -13.09 -11.52 1.62
C ALA A 135 -11.99 -12.47 2.13
N HIS A 136 -10.80 -12.44 1.52
CA HIS A 136 -9.73 -13.37 1.84
C HIS A 136 -8.34 -12.81 1.46
N PRO A 137 -7.31 -12.91 2.33
CA PRO A 137 -5.98 -12.34 2.08
C PRO A 137 -5.25 -12.94 0.87
N GLY A 138 -5.55 -14.17 0.50
CA GLY A 138 -4.94 -14.83 -0.67
C GLY A 138 -5.44 -14.36 -2.04
N ILE A 139 -6.48 -13.50 -2.10
CA ILE A 139 -7.04 -13.00 -3.37
C ILE A 139 -6.17 -11.86 -3.90
N CYS A 140 -5.45 -12.08 -4.99
CA CYS A 140 -4.58 -11.05 -5.56
C CYS A 140 -5.35 -10.01 -6.38
N ASP A 141 -6.37 -10.45 -7.11
CA ASP A 141 -7.23 -9.58 -7.91
C ASP A 141 -8.60 -10.23 -8.18
N VAL A 142 -9.56 -9.45 -8.63
CA VAL A 142 -10.91 -9.92 -8.98
C VAL A 142 -11.35 -9.29 -10.29
N ALA A 143 -11.61 -10.12 -11.30
CA ALA A 143 -12.24 -9.66 -12.52
C ALA A 143 -13.76 -9.60 -12.32
N VAL A 144 -14.34 -8.44 -12.57
CA VAL A 144 -15.79 -8.21 -12.48
C VAL A 144 -16.31 -8.08 -13.91
N THR A 145 -17.40 -8.76 -14.26
CA THR A 145 -18.07 -8.63 -15.57
C THR A 145 -19.58 -8.54 -15.42
N ARG A 146 -20.26 -8.04 -16.46
CA ARG A 146 -21.72 -7.89 -16.49
C ARG A 146 -22.26 -8.52 -17.78
N PRO A 147 -22.55 -9.84 -17.79
CA PRO A 147 -23.03 -10.51 -18.99
C PRO A 147 -24.45 -10.06 -19.38
N LYS A 148 -25.30 -9.75 -18.39
CA LYS A 148 -26.68 -9.30 -18.59
C LYS A 148 -27.02 -8.19 -17.58
N PRO A 149 -28.01 -7.33 -17.86
CA PRO A 149 -28.48 -6.34 -16.90
C PRO A 149 -28.93 -6.98 -15.58
N GLY A 150 -28.46 -6.44 -14.45
CA GLY A 150 -28.76 -6.96 -13.12
C GLY A 150 -28.01 -8.24 -12.73
N THR A 151 -27.03 -8.69 -13.52
CA THR A 151 -26.17 -9.85 -13.16
C THR A 151 -24.71 -9.44 -13.17
N VAL A 152 -24.04 -9.60 -12.04
CA VAL A 152 -22.62 -9.28 -11.85
C VAL A 152 -21.86 -10.57 -11.59
N ASN A 153 -20.91 -10.88 -12.46
CA ASN A 153 -20.03 -12.03 -12.29
C ASN A 153 -18.69 -11.58 -11.71
N LEU A 154 -18.25 -12.27 -10.66
CA LEU A 154 -16.97 -12.06 -10.00
C LEU A 154 -16.09 -13.29 -10.22
N TYR A 155 -14.84 -13.06 -10.64
CA TYR A 155 -13.83 -14.08 -10.85
C TYR A 155 -12.60 -13.76 -9.98
N PRO A 156 -12.53 -14.29 -8.74
CA PRO A 156 -11.38 -14.11 -7.87
C PRO A 156 -10.16 -14.86 -8.39
N LEU A 157 -9.00 -14.21 -8.36
CA LEU A 157 -7.70 -14.79 -8.68
C LEU A 157 -6.89 -14.92 -7.39
N LEU A 158 -6.24 -16.06 -7.20
CA LEU A 158 -5.32 -16.28 -6.08
C LEU A 158 -3.87 -16.25 -6.56
N THR A 159 -2.97 -15.91 -5.65
CA THR A 159 -1.52 -16.04 -5.88
C THR A 159 -1.09 -17.51 -6.02
N SER A 160 -1.78 -18.42 -5.33
CA SER A 160 -1.49 -19.85 -5.31
C SER A 160 -2.13 -20.65 -6.45
N GLY A 161 -3.02 -20.05 -7.25
CA GLY A 161 -3.69 -20.72 -8.36
C GLY A 161 -5.19 -20.44 -8.43
N LEU A 162 -5.98 -21.48 -8.67
CA LEU A 162 -7.44 -21.37 -8.79
C LEU A 162 -8.10 -21.27 -7.41
N PRO A 163 -9.20 -20.50 -7.27
CA PRO A 163 -9.92 -20.38 -6.01
C PRO A 163 -10.71 -21.66 -5.68
N ASP A 164 -10.55 -22.12 -4.45
CA ASP A 164 -11.31 -23.23 -3.89
C ASP A 164 -12.77 -22.84 -3.62
N LYS A 165 -13.64 -23.84 -3.50
CA LYS A 165 -15.07 -23.63 -3.21
C LYS A 165 -15.31 -22.86 -1.91
N THR A 166 -14.41 -22.99 -0.94
CA THR A 166 -14.46 -22.27 0.35
C THR A 166 -14.24 -20.77 0.14
N ILE A 167 -13.27 -20.38 -0.68
CA ILE A 167 -13.00 -18.98 -0.99
C ILE A 167 -14.14 -18.40 -1.84
N LEU A 168 -14.63 -19.15 -2.82
CA LEU A 168 -15.77 -18.73 -3.64
C LEU A 168 -17.03 -18.48 -2.78
N SER A 169 -17.29 -19.32 -1.77
CA SER A 169 -18.43 -19.12 -0.87
C SER A 169 -18.24 -17.93 0.06
N LEU A 170 -17.03 -17.68 0.57
CA LEU A 170 -16.71 -16.47 1.36
C LEU A 170 -16.94 -15.19 0.55
N VAL A 171 -16.43 -15.14 -0.68
CA VAL A 171 -16.64 -13.99 -1.58
C VAL A 171 -18.12 -13.81 -1.89
N THR A 172 -18.84 -14.91 -2.15
CA THR A 172 -20.29 -14.87 -2.44
C THR A 172 -21.07 -14.33 -1.24
N ALA A 173 -20.78 -14.82 -0.04
CA ALA A 173 -21.44 -14.39 1.20
C ALA A 173 -21.25 -12.89 1.44
N LEU A 174 -20.02 -12.39 1.29
CA LEU A 174 -19.69 -10.98 1.50
C LEU A 174 -20.31 -10.08 0.42
N CYS A 175 -20.15 -10.43 -0.86
CA CYS A 175 -20.60 -9.58 -1.96
C CYS A 175 -22.12 -9.62 -2.18
N SER A 176 -22.81 -10.64 -1.66
CA SER A 176 -24.26 -10.75 -1.77
C SER A 176 -25.01 -10.08 -0.61
N GLU A 177 -24.29 -9.57 0.38
CA GLU A 177 -24.87 -8.88 1.53
C GLU A 177 -25.68 -7.64 1.10
N GLU A 178 -26.82 -7.41 1.73
CA GLU A 178 -27.77 -6.34 1.37
C GLU A 178 -27.15 -4.93 1.43
N ARG A 179 -26.17 -4.72 2.33
CA ARG A 179 -25.45 -3.44 2.43
C ARG A 179 -24.36 -3.26 1.39
N VAL A 180 -23.95 -4.34 0.72
CA VAL A 180 -22.82 -4.35 -0.21
C VAL A 180 -23.29 -4.26 -1.66
N ARG A 181 -24.30 -5.05 -2.04
CA ARG A 181 -24.82 -5.04 -3.41
C ARG A 181 -25.93 -4.00 -3.57
N PRO A 182 -26.03 -3.32 -4.73
CA PRO A 182 -27.25 -2.64 -5.11
C PRO A 182 -28.44 -3.60 -5.18
N LEU A 183 -29.62 -3.07 -4.89
CA LEU A 183 -30.86 -3.85 -4.73
C LEU A 183 -31.17 -4.78 -5.92
N ASN A 184 -30.94 -4.30 -7.15
CA ASN A 184 -31.32 -4.98 -8.38
C ASN A 184 -30.23 -5.92 -8.94
N ASP A 185 -29.07 -5.99 -8.29
CA ASP A 185 -27.96 -6.79 -8.78
C ASP A 185 -27.97 -8.19 -8.16
N THR A 186 -27.80 -9.19 -9.02
CA THR A 186 -27.58 -10.59 -8.66
C THR A 186 -26.09 -10.90 -8.82
N VAL A 187 -25.42 -11.21 -7.71
CA VAL A 187 -23.99 -11.50 -7.69
C VAL A 187 -23.74 -12.99 -7.87
N GLN A 188 -22.87 -13.34 -8.82
CA GLN A 188 -22.43 -14.70 -9.09
C GLN A 188 -20.90 -14.76 -9.00
N VAL A 189 -20.37 -15.59 -8.12
CA VAL A 189 -18.92 -15.81 -8.00
C VAL A 189 -18.58 -17.11 -8.69
N LEU A 190 -17.70 -17.03 -9.69
CA LEU A 190 -17.33 -18.13 -10.56
C LEU A 190 -15.82 -18.33 -10.54
N ALA A 191 -15.37 -19.57 -10.71
CA ALA A 191 -13.95 -19.85 -10.86
C ALA A 191 -13.46 -19.30 -12.22
N PRO A 192 -12.27 -18.66 -12.27
CA PRO A 192 -11.63 -18.29 -13.51
C PRO A 192 -11.21 -19.54 -14.31
N GLU A 193 -11.18 -19.42 -15.63
CA GLU A 193 -10.69 -20.48 -16.51
C GLU A 193 -9.17 -20.36 -16.67
N LYS A 194 -8.46 -21.47 -16.46
CA LYS A 194 -7.02 -21.53 -16.69
C LYS A 194 -6.76 -21.72 -18.19
N VAL A 195 -6.02 -20.79 -18.78
CA VAL A 195 -5.55 -20.88 -20.17
C VAL A 195 -4.06 -21.23 -20.14
N ASP A 196 -3.68 -22.31 -20.81
CA ASP A 196 -2.28 -22.69 -21.01
C ASP A 196 -1.72 -21.87 -22.19
N TYR A 197 -0.66 -21.11 -21.95
CA TYR A 197 0.03 -20.26 -22.94
C TYR A 197 1.36 -20.87 -23.37
#